data_AF-A0AA37QEY8-F1
#
_entry.id   AF-A0AA37QEY8-F1
#
_cell.length_a   1.000
_cell.length_b   1.000
_cell.length_c   1.000
_cell.angle_alpha   90.00
_cell.angle_beta   90.00
_cell.angle_gamma   90.00
#
_symmetry.space_group_name_H-M   'P 1'
#
loop_
_entity.id
_entity.type
_entity.pdbx_description
1 polymer ?
#
loop_
_entity_poly.entity_id
_entity_poly.type
_entity_poly.pdbx_seq_one_letter_code
_entity_poly.pdbx_strand_id
1 'polypeptide(L)'
;MAKNCFRYFGFTSFEQVDQLTLAEYEIMMEALELRMLDESLHEHRQAFLNFAVCAEKKAGKGKTKPVYRRFKQFFDLDKELRKIKNRRKPSRFAGITKLSDREE
;
A
#
# COMPACT_ATOMS: atom_id res chain seq x y z
N MET A 1 8.69 12.29 -9.24
CA MET A 1 8.66 11.49 -10.48
C MET A 1 10.01 10.82 -10.73
N ALA A 2 11.03 11.53 -11.25
CA ALA A 2 12.32 10.93 -11.65
C ALA A 2 12.93 9.92 -10.65
N LYS A 3 13.07 10.28 -9.37
CA LYS A 3 13.64 9.37 -8.34
C LYS A 3 12.93 8.01 -8.26
N ASN A 4 11.60 8.01 -8.37
CA ASN A 4 10.82 6.77 -8.33
C ASN A 4 11.07 5.93 -9.59
N CYS A 5 11.22 6.58 -10.75
CA CYS A 5 11.52 5.91 -12.00
C CYS A 5 12.85 5.14 -11.94
N PHE A 6 13.91 5.78 -11.45
CA PHE A 6 15.20 5.11 -11.25
C PHE A 6 15.13 4.03 -10.16
N ARG A 7 14.48 4.33 -9.03
CA ARG A 7 14.47 3.44 -7.86
C ARG A 7 13.63 2.18 -8.06
N TYR A 8 12.46 2.30 -8.68
CA TYR A 8 11.42 1.27 -8.67
C TYR A 8 11.01 0.78 -10.06
N PHE A 9 11.23 1.58 -11.10
CA PHE A 9 10.78 1.26 -12.46
C PHE A 9 11.93 0.87 -13.40
N GLY A 10 13.17 0.83 -12.90
CA GLY A 10 14.32 0.35 -13.64
C GLY A 10 14.83 1.32 -14.70
N PHE A 11 14.47 2.60 -14.63
CA PHE A 11 14.97 3.60 -15.56
C PHE A 11 16.47 3.83 -15.31
N THR A 12 17.22 4.06 -16.37
CA THR A 12 18.68 4.22 -16.32
C THR A 12 19.16 5.55 -16.90
N SER A 13 18.28 6.34 -17.51
CA SER A 13 18.60 7.66 -18.05
C SER A 13 17.48 8.68 -17.84
N PHE A 14 17.82 9.97 -17.91
CA PHE A 14 16.82 11.05 -17.86
C PHE A 14 15.94 11.09 -19.11
N GLU A 15 16.47 10.71 -20.27
CA GLU A 15 15.68 10.63 -21.52
C GLU A 15 14.46 9.69 -21.37
N GLN A 16 14.62 8.55 -20.70
CA GLN A 16 13.50 7.66 -20.39
C GLN A 16 12.47 8.32 -19.47
N VAL A 17 12.92 9.13 -18.51
CA VAL A 17 12.04 9.88 -17.60
C VAL A 17 11.29 10.97 -18.35
N ASP A 18 11.95 11.65 -19.28
CA ASP A 18 11.38 12.77 -20.03
C ASP A 18 10.34 12.32 -21.05
N GLN A 19 10.45 11.08 -21.55
CA GLN A 19 9.44 10.45 -22.41
C GLN A 19 8.18 10.00 -21.64
N LEU A 20 8.22 9.95 -20.31
CA LEU A 20 7.13 9.44 -19.49
C LEU A 20 6.06 10.50 -19.26
N THR A 21 4.81 10.19 -19.64
CA THR A 21 3.69 11.08 -19.36
C THR A 21 3.27 11.01 -17.89
N LEU A 22 2.62 12.06 -17.39
CA LEU A 22 2.10 12.08 -16.02
C LEU A 22 1.08 10.96 -15.77
N ALA A 23 0.22 10.66 -16.75
CA ALA A 23 -0.78 9.60 -16.67
C ALA A 23 -0.14 8.20 -16.56
N GLU A 24 0.89 7.92 -17.36
CA GLU A 24 1.64 6.66 -17.26
C GLU A 24 2.32 6.54 -15.90
N TYR A 25 2.94 7.63 -15.43
CA TYR A 25 3.55 7.65 -14.11
C TYR A 25 2.56 7.38 -12.97
N GLU A 26 1.35 7.93 -13.04
CA GLU A 26 0.29 7.69 -12.03
C GLU A 26 -0.12 6.21 -11.98
N ILE A 27 -0.25 5.56 -13.14
CA ILE A 27 -0.53 4.13 -13.26
C ILE A 27 0.63 3.31 -12.69
N MET A 28 1.88 3.64 -13.04
CA MET A 28 3.06 2.96 -12.52
C MET A 28 3.17 3.08 -11.00
N MET A 29 2.87 4.26 -10.45
CA MET A 29 2.80 4.45 -9.01
C MET A 29 1.67 3.62 -8.38
N GLU A 30 0.54 3.41 -9.07
CA GLU A 30 -0.53 2.51 -8.58
C GLU A 30 -0.06 1.08 -8.48
N ALA A 31 0.54 0.59 -9.56
CA ALA A 31 1.10 -0.75 -9.61
C ALA A 31 2.16 -0.94 -8.50
N LEU A 32 2.98 0.08 -8.24
CA LEU A 32 3.97 0.05 -7.16
C LEU A 32 3.31 -0.06 -5.77
N GLU A 33 2.30 0.76 -5.47
CA GLU A 33 1.60 0.70 -4.18
C GLU A 33 0.91 -0.65 -3.96
N LEU A 34 0.33 -1.24 -5.02
CA LEU A 34 -0.27 -2.57 -4.97
C LEU A 34 0.79 -3.65 -4.74
N ARG A 35 1.93 -3.59 -5.45
CA ARG A 35 3.04 -4.53 -5.24
C ARG A 35 3.56 -4.47 -3.80
N MET A 36 3.75 -3.28 -3.25
CA MET A 36 4.17 -3.11 -1.84
C MET A 36 3.12 -3.66 -0.86
N LEU A 37 1.83 -3.57 -1.18
CA LEU A 37 0.78 -4.19 -0.37
C LEU A 37 0.87 -5.73 -0.42
N ASP A 38 1.14 -6.31 -1.58
CA ASP A 38 1.31 -7.76 -1.75
C ASP A 38 2.54 -8.28 -0.98
N GLU A 39 3.66 -7.55 -1.05
CA GLU A 39 4.87 -7.84 -0.26
C GLU A 39 4.56 -7.78 1.24
N SER A 40 3.89 -6.72 1.69
CA SER A 40 3.48 -6.58 3.09
C SER A 40 2.55 -7.72 3.53
N LEU A 41 1.58 -8.10 2.68
CA LEU A 41 0.69 -9.23 2.96
C LEU A 41 1.48 -10.53 3.14
N HIS A 42 2.50 -10.77 2.31
CA HIS A 42 3.36 -11.94 2.41
C HIS A 42 4.15 -11.95 3.73
N GLU A 43 4.81 -10.84 4.07
CA GLU A 43 5.56 -10.68 5.33
C GLU A 43 4.66 -10.89 6.56
N HIS A 44 3.47 -10.30 6.56
CA HIS A 44 2.52 -10.46 7.66
C HIS A 44 2.05 -11.90 7.78
N ARG A 45 1.80 -12.60 6.67
CA ARG A 45 1.44 -14.03 6.70
C ARG A 45 2.56 -14.85 7.32
N GLN A 46 3.80 -14.61 6.93
CA GLN A 46 4.95 -15.29 7.51
C GLN A 46 5.07 -15.01 9.01
N ALA A 47 4.94 -13.74 9.43
CA ALA A 47 4.94 -13.37 10.85
C ALA A 47 3.80 -14.02 11.63
N PHE A 48 2.60 -14.13 11.06
CA PHE A 48 1.46 -14.79 11.69
C PHE A 48 1.68 -16.29 11.85
N LEU A 49 2.28 -16.96 10.86
CA LEU A 49 2.62 -18.38 10.97
C LEU A 49 3.69 -18.61 12.05
N ASN A 50 4.73 -17.78 12.10
CA ASN A 50 5.73 -17.82 13.16
C ASN A 50 5.10 -17.58 14.54
N PHE A 51 4.18 -16.62 14.65
CA PHE A 51 3.42 -16.36 15.87
C PHE A 51 2.55 -17.56 16.27
N ALA A 52 1.84 -18.18 15.33
CA ALA A 52 0.99 -19.33 15.58
C ALA A 52 1.78 -20.54 16.12
N VAL A 53 3.01 -20.74 15.65
CA VAL A 53 3.92 -21.79 16.16
C VAL A 53 4.37 -21.50 17.59
N CYS A 54 4.62 -20.23 17.95
CA CYS A 54 5.13 -19.85 19.29
C CYS A 54 4.03 -19.59 20.34
N ALA A 55 2.76 -19.46 19.95
CA ALA A 55 1.72 -18.90 20.81
C ALA A 55 0.99 -19.93 21.67
N GLU A 56 1.64 -20.35 22.76
CA GLU A 56 0.98 -20.96 23.93
C GLU A 56 0.86 -19.93 25.08
N LYS A 57 -0.12 -19.01 25.05
CA LYS A 57 -0.44 -18.04 26.14
C LYS A 57 -1.47 -18.49 27.18
N LYS A 58 -1.19 -18.58 28.50
CA LYS A 58 -2.10 -19.25 29.48
C LYS A 58 -3.58 -18.76 29.45
N ALA A 59 -4.55 -19.67 29.31
CA ALA A 59 -6.00 -19.54 29.18
C ALA A 59 -6.73 -20.38 30.26
N GLY A 60 -6.31 -20.22 31.52
CA GLY A 60 -6.80 -20.97 32.69
C GLY A 60 -5.72 -21.84 33.33
N LYS A 61 -6.05 -22.61 34.38
CA LYS A 61 -5.13 -23.58 35.01
C LYS A 61 -4.64 -24.57 33.93
N GLY A 62 -3.41 -24.37 33.44
CA GLY A 62 -2.74 -25.24 32.46
C GLY A 62 -3.15 -25.14 30.99
N LYS A 63 -4.08 -24.25 30.58
CA LYS A 63 -4.44 -24.08 29.15
C LYS A 63 -3.76 -22.85 28.59
N THR A 64 -3.66 -22.69 27.27
CA THR A 64 -3.12 -21.50 26.60
C THR A 64 -3.90 -21.12 25.30
N LYS A 65 -3.95 -19.84 24.86
CA LYS A 65 -4.59 -19.34 23.63
C LYS A 65 -3.81 -18.17 22.97
N PRO A 66 -3.72 -18.12 21.63
CA PRO A 66 -3.08 -17.02 20.90
C PRO A 66 -3.90 -15.71 20.96
N VAL A 67 -3.18 -14.57 20.93
CA VAL A 67 -3.75 -13.20 20.88
C VAL A 67 -4.57 -12.98 19.60
N TYR A 68 -3.98 -13.34 18.46
CA TYR A 68 -4.66 -13.31 17.17
C TYR A 68 -5.11 -14.73 16.83
N ARG A 69 -6.42 -14.94 16.72
CA ARG A 69 -6.98 -16.25 16.36
C ARG A 69 -7.09 -16.45 14.85
N ARG A 70 -7.17 -15.34 14.11
CA ARG A 70 -7.31 -15.32 12.66
C ARG A 70 -6.35 -14.30 12.08
N PHE A 71 -5.82 -14.59 10.90
CA PHE A 71 -4.92 -13.69 10.19
C PHE A 71 -5.53 -12.29 9.98
N LYS A 72 -6.83 -12.19 9.68
CA LYS A 72 -7.53 -10.89 9.50
C LYS A 72 -7.46 -9.98 10.73
N GLN A 73 -7.31 -10.53 11.94
CA GLN A 73 -7.12 -9.73 13.16
C GLN A 73 -5.69 -9.18 13.28
N PHE A 74 -4.73 -9.84 12.64
CA PHE A 74 -3.33 -9.43 12.56
C PHE A 74 -3.10 -8.44 11.40
N PHE A 75 -3.67 -8.72 10.23
CA PHE A 75 -3.56 -7.88 9.03
C PHE A 75 -4.87 -7.90 8.22
N ASP A 76 -5.46 -6.73 8.01
CA ASP A 76 -6.72 -6.57 7.24
C ASP A 76 -6.44 -5.96 5.87
N LEU A 77 -6.29 -6.83 4.87
CA LEU A 77 -6.01 -6.45 3.48
C LEU A 77 -7.04 -5.46 2.92
N ASP A 78 -8.33 -5.66 3.21
CA ASP A 78 -9.41 -4.80 2.70
C ASP A 78 -9.25 -3.37 3.25
N LYS A 79 -8.81 -3.25 4.51
CA LYS A 79 -8.56 -1.96 5.15
C LYS A 79 -7.38 -1.25 4.51
N GLU A 80 -6.28 -1.95 4.24
CA GLU A 80 -5.10 -1.34 3.60
C GLU A 80 -5.40 -0.94 2.14
N LEU A 81 -6.11 -1.78 1.38
CA LEU A 81 -6.53 -1.46 0.03
C LEU A 81 -7.42 -0.20 -0.02
N ARG A 82 -8.33 -0.04 0.95
CA ARG A 82 -9.15 1.18 1.09
C ARG A 82 -8.30 2.42 1.36
N LYS A 83 -7.21 2.31 2.12
CA LYS A 83 -6.32 3.45 2.37
C LYS A 83 -5.61 3.90 1.10
N ILE A 84 -5.10 2.97 0.30
CA ILE A 84 -4.46 3.26 -0.99
C ILE A 84 -5.44 4.00 -1.90
N LYS A 85 -6.66 3.47 -2.07
CA LYS A 85 -7.71 4.11 -2.87
C LYS A 85 -8.11 5.49 -2.37
N ASN A 86 -8.20 5.69 -1.05
CA ASN A 86 -8.61 6.97 -0.47
C ASN A 86 -7.53 8.06 -0.57
N ARG A 87 -6.24 7.71 -0.57
CA ARG A 87 -5.14 8.69 -0.78
C ARG A 87 -5.19 9.36 -2.15
N ARG A 88 -5.74 8.65 -3.14
CA ARG A 88 -5.83 9.11 -4.55
C ARG A 88 -7.11 9.87 -4.86
N LYS A 89 -8.04 10.00 -3.90
CA LYS A 89 -9.26 10.78 -4.14
C LYS A 89 -8.89 12.24 -4.33
N PRO A 90 -9.48 12.92 -5.34
CA PRO A 90 -9.22 14.33 -5.55
C PRO A 90 -9.61 15.10 -4.28
N SER A 91 -8.81 16.12 -3.97
CA SER A 91 -9.09 17.04 -2.87
C SER A 91 -10.54 17.55 -2.95
N ARG A 92 -11.18 17.78 -1.81
CA ARG A 92 -12.53 18.38 -1.77
C ARG A 92 -12.59 19.72 -2.50
N PHE A 93 -11.45 20.37 -2.69
CA PHE A 93 -11.28 21.64 -3.39
C PHE A 93 -11.01 21.51 -4.89
N ALA A 94 -10.89 20.29 -5.44
CA ALA A 94 -10.56 20.07 -6.86
C ALA A 94 -11.61 20.64 -7.84
N GLY A 95 -12.85 20.85 -7.39
CA GLY A 95 -13.88 21.53 -8.19
C GLY A 95 -13.74 23.05 -8.21
N ILE A 96 -13.12 23.65 -7.19
CA ILE A 96 -12.96 25.10 -7.06
C ILE A 96 -11.78 25.59 -7.92
N THR A 97 -10.70 24.81 -8.00
CA THR A 97 -9.53 25.12 -8.84
C THR A 97 -9.91 25.25 -10.32
N LYS A 98 -10.82 24.39 -10.81
CA LYS A 98 -11.33 24.42 -12.20
C LYS A 98 -12.15 25.66 -12.55
N LEU A 99 -12.62 26.43 -11.56
CA LEU A 99 -13.36 27.67 -11.77
C LEU A 99 -12.41 28.85 -11.93
N SER A 100 -11.29 28.86 -11.21
CA SER A 100 -10.28 29.91 -11.31
C SER A 100 -9.52 29.87 -12.64
N ASP A 101 -9.27 28.68 -13.20
CA ASP A 101 -8.57 28.52 -14.50
C ASP A 101 -9.45 28.89 -15.72
N ARG A 102 -10.71 29.30 -15.51
CA ARG A 102 -11.66 29.69 -16.58
C ARG A 102 -11.85 31.20 -16.71
N GLU A 103 -11.27 32.00 -15.82
CA GLU A 103 -11.41 33.46 -15.81
C GLU A 103 -10.19 34.22 -16.38
N GLU A 104 -9.19 33.51 -16.94
CA GLU A 104 -8.13 34.05 -17.80
C GLU A 104 -8.33 33.63 -19.27
#